data_AF-A0A314LBD5-F1
#
_entry.id   AF-A0A314LBD5-F1
#
_cell.length_a   1.000
_cell.length_b   1.000
_cell.length_c   1.000
_cell.angle_alpha   90.00
_cell.angle_beta   90.00
_cell.angle_gamma   90.00
#
_symmetry.space_group_name_H-M   'P 1'
#
loop_
_entity.id
_entity.type
_entity.pdbx_description
1 polymer ?
#
loop_
_entity_poly.entity_id
_entity_poly.type
_entity_poly.pdbx_seq_one_letter_code
_entity_poly.pdbx_strand_id
1 'polypeptide(L)'
;MSNSSIKSTTIFKVNVGLRESNPDAYTPKMISIGPYHNKKPQLGSMEKYKLLYLQRFLKRKTEIDVKSCISEIEKLKDEALKCYDDNLDSDIVVKFSQMLLLDGCFIVEFIRERCGRKPREEDEIINREWM
;
A
#
# COMPACT_ATOMS: atom_id res chain seq x y z
N MET A 1 -37.13 2.50 5.26
CA MET A 1 -36.43 2.92 4.03
C MET A 1 -34.96 2.95 4.35
N SER A 2 -34.16 2.05 3.74
CA SER A 2 -32.75 1.92 4.03
C SER A 2 -32.01 3.18 3.61
N ASN A 3 -31.28 3.79 4.54
CA ASN A 3 -30.25 4.78 4.22
C ASN A 3 -29.18 4.06 3.39
N SER A 4 -29.33 4.10 2.06
CA SER A 4 -28.27 3.73 1.13
C SER A 4 -27.13 4.71 1.37
N SER A 5 -26.14 4.30 2.17
CA SER A 5 -24.86 4.99 2.25
C SER A 5 -24.31 5.04 0.83
N ILE A 6 -24.28 6.23 0.25
CA ILE A 6 -23.70 6.47 -1.07
C ILE A 6 -22.29 5.90 -1.02
N LYS A 7 -22.00 4.90 -1.86
CA LYS A 7 -20.65 4.38 -2.06
C LYS A 7 -19.83 5.53 -2.64
N SER A 8 -18.98 6.14 -1.83
CA SER A 8 -18.05 7.18 -2.29
C SER A 8 -16.80 6.50 -2.86
N THR A 9 -16.96 5.92 -4.05
CA THR A 9 -15.81 5.42 -4.81
C THR A 9 -14.91 6.60 -5.19
N THR A 10 -13.64 6.54 -4.83
CA THR A 10 -12.65 7.61 -5.07
C THR A 10 -11.36 7.11 -5.72
N ILE A 11 -11.12 5.80 -5.72
CA ILE A 11 -9.95 5.15 -6.29
C ILE A 11 -10.44 4.19 -7.39
N PHE A 12 -10.08 4.51 -8.64
CA PHE A 12 -10.54 3.78 -9.82
C PHE A 12 -9.37 3.06 -10.50
N LYS A 13 -9.64 1.91 -11.11
CA LYS A 13 -8.69 1.33 -12.07
C LYS A 13 -8.56 2.24 -13.28
N VAL A 14 -7.36 2.23 -13.86
CA VAL A 14 -7.15 2.82 -15.18
C VAL A 14 -8.08 2.14 -16.18
N ASN A 15 -8.77 2.94 -17.00
CA ASN A 15 -9.66 2.44 -18.04
C ASN A 15 -8.93 1.42 -18.94
N VAL A 16 -9.65 0.36 -19.33
CA VAL A 16 -9.08 -0.76 -20.11
C VAL A 16 -8.43 -0.30 -21.41
N GLY A 17 -9.07 0.61 -22.17
CA GLY A 17 -8.52 1.11 -23.44
C GLY A 17 -7.22 1.90 -23.24
N LEU A 18 -7.12 2.71 -22.19
CA LEU A 18 -5.87 3.38 -21.84
C LEU A 18 -4.80 2.36 -21.48
N ARG A 19 -5.14 1.39 -20.63
CA ARG A 19 -4.22 0.34 -20.21
C ARG A 19 -3.71 -0.50 -21.37
N GLU A 20 -4.57 -0.84 -22.33
CA GLU A 20 -4.21 -1.62 -23.51
C GLU A 20 -3.35 -0.84 -24.50
N SER A 21 -3.58 0.48 -24.63
CA SER A 21 -2.76 1.34 -25.50
C SER A 21 -1.32 1.51 -25.01
N ASN A 22 -1.08 1.49 -23.69
CA ASN A 22 0.27 1.50 -23.13
C ASN A 22 0.35 0.74 -21.79
N PRO A 23 0.48 -0.59 -21.81
CA PRO A 23 0.47 -1.41 -20.60
C PRO A 23 1.59 -1.07 -19.60
N ASP A 24 2.74 -0.62 -20.09
CA ASP A 24 3.92 -0.30 -19.28
C ASP A 24 3.80 1.02 -18.52
N ALA A 25 2.95 1.94 -18.99
CA ALA A 25 2.66 3.18 -18.28
C ALA A 25 1.76 2.97 -17.05
N TYR A 26 0.95 1.90 -17.05
CA TYR A 26 -0.08 1.66 -16.03
C TYR A 26 0.17 0.38 -15.21
N THR A 27 1.26 -0.33 -15.48
CA THR A 27 1.67 -1.49 -14.68
C THR A 27 2.85 -1.06 -13.80
N PRO A 28 2.71 -1.14 -12.46
CA PRO A 28 3.84 -0.87 -11.57
C PRO A 28 5.04 -1.73 -11.94
N LYS A 29 6.21 -1.11 -12.07
CA LYS A 29 7.47 -1.79 -12.41
C LYS A 29 8.24 -2.25 -11.18
N MET A 30 8.08 -1.51 -10.07
CA MET A 30 8.85 -1.71 -8.85
C MET A 30 7.94 -2.11 -7.68
N ILE A 31 7.07 -1.21 -7.21
CA ILE A 31 6.23 -1.45 -6.03
C ILE A 31 4.75 -1.29 -6.38
N SER A 32 3.94 -2.27 -6.01
CA SER A 32 2.47 -2.16 -6.02
C SER A 32 2.00 -1.35 -4.83
N ILE A 33 1.02 -0.46 -5.02
CA ILE A 33 0.29 0.19 -3.93
C ILE A 33 -1.19 -0.10 -4.11
N GLY A 34 -1.81 -0.58 -3.04
CA GLY A 34 -3.22 -0.94 -3.01
C GLY A 34 -3.55 -2.24 -3.75
N PRO A 35 -4.84 -2.58 -3.79
CA PRO A 35 -5.34 -3.90 -4.17
C PRO A 35 -5.30 -4.18 -5.67
N TYR A 36 -5.23 -3.15 -6.53
CA TYR A 36 -5.41 -3.31 -7.98
C TYR A 36 -4.25 -3.98 -8.71
N HIS A 37 -3.07 -4.07 -8.09
CA HIS A 37 -1.88 -4.66 -8.71
C HIS A 37 -1.32 -5.87 -7.93
N ASN A 38 -2.06 -6.40 -6.94
CA ASN A 38 -1.60 -7.40 -5.98
C ASN A 38 -1.46 -8.85 -6.50
N LYS A 39 -1.50 -9.08 -7.82
CA LYS A 39 -1.53 -10.43 -8.43
C LYS A 39 -0.37 -10.74 -9.40
N LYS A 40 0.70 -9.94 -9.38
CA LYS A 40 1.82 -10.11 -10.31
C LYS A 40 3.03 -10.71 -9.56
N PRO A 41 3.47 -11.96 -9.87
CA PRO A 41 4.60 -12.61 -9.19
C PRO A 41 5.88 -11.77 -9.22
N GLN A 42 6.09 -11.01 -10.30
CA GLN A 42 7.21 -10.08 -10.46
C GLN A 42 7.27 -8.94 -9.41
N LEU A 43 6.15 -8.62 -8.74
CA LEU A 43 6.10 -7.61 -7.68
C LEU A 43 6.35 -8.20 -6.29
N GLY A 44 6.30 -9.53 -6.14
CA GLY A 44 6.52 -10.21 -4.86
C GLY A 44 7.92 -10.00 -4.29
N SER A 45 8.93 -9.86 -5.16
CA SER A 45 10.30 -9.55 -4.75
C SER A 45 10.44 -8.19 -4.09
N MET A 46 9.50 -7.27 -4.33
CA MET A 46 9.56 -5.88 -3.83
C MET A 46 8.70 -5.65 -2.57
N GLU A 47 7.78 -6.56 -2.24
CA GLU A 47 7.05 -6.57 -0.96
C GLU A 47 8.00 -6.66 0.24
N LYS A 48 9.17 -7.29 0.07
CA LYS A 48 10.22 -7.33 1.12
C LYS A 48 10.67 -5.93 1.54
N TYR A 49 10.70 -4.96 0.64
CA TYR A 49 11.10 -3.59 0.98
C TYR A 49 10.03 -2.91 1.84
N LYS A 50 8.74 -3.16 1.61
CA LYS A 50 7.68 -2.65 2.49
C LYS A 50 7.83 -3.18 3.92
N LEU A 51 8.23 -4.44 4.08
CA LEU A 51 8.55 -4.99 5.40
C LEU A 51 9.73 -4.28 6.07
N LEU A 52 10.80 -3.98 5.32
CA LEU A 52 11.93 -3.19 5.85
C LEU A 52 11.49 -1.79 6.29
N TYR A 53 10.61 -1.15 5.53
CA TYR A 53 10.04 0.14 5.89
C TYR A 53 9.10 0.07 7.11
N LEU A 54 8.29 -0.99 7.25
CA LEU A 54 7.52 -1.25 8.47
C LEU A 54 8.45 -1.43 9.68
N GLN A 55 9.53 -2.19 9.56
CA GLN A 55 10.51 -2.36 10.63
C GLN A 55 11.13 -1.02 11.04
N ARG A 56 11.50 -0.18 10.07
CA ARG A 56 12.00 1.18 10.32
C ARG A 56 10.97 2.04 11.06
N PHE A 57 9.71 1.99 10.63
CA PHE A 57 8.62 2.69 11.32
C PHE A 57 8.49 2.25 12.78
N LEU A 58 8.50 0.94 13.05
CA LEU A 58 8.35 0.38 14.40
C LEU A 58 9.57 0.67 15.29
N LYS A 59 10.80 0.62 14.75
CA LYS A 59 12.01 1.03 15.49
C LYS A 59 11.92 2.48 15.97
N ARG A 60 11.30 3.34 15.17
CA ARG A 60 11.07 4.76 15.50
C ARG A 60 9.89 4.97 16.45
N LYS A 61 8.96 4.02 16.54
CA LYS A 61 7.74 4.06 17.35
C LYS A 61 7.68 2.85 18.28
N THR A 62 8.57 2.84 19.27
CA THR A 62 8.78 1.70 20.18
C THR A 62 7.58 1.30 21.02
N GLU A 63 6.58 2.18 21.15
CA GLU A 63 5.34 1.94 21.90
C GLU A 63 4.25 1.25 21.08
N ILE A 64 4.47 1.04 19.78
CA ILE A 64 3.48 0.50 18.85
C ILE A 64 3.99 -0.84 18.31
N ASP A 65 3.12 -1.84 18.28
CA ASP A 65 3.38 -3.12 17.63
C ASP A 65 2.50 -3.34 16.38
N VAL A 66 2.85 -4.36 15.60
CA VAL A 66 2.13 -4.72 14.36
C VAL A 66 0.67 -5.03 14.63
N LYS A 67 0.35 -5.73 15.73
CA LYS A 67 -1.02 -6.14 16.05
C LYS A 67 -1.91 -4.93 16.32
N SER A 68 -1.37 -3.95 17.06
CA SER A 68 -2.03 -2.69 17.36
C SER A 68 -2.30 -1.90 16.08
N CYS A 69 -1.30 -1.79 15.19
CA CYS A 69 -1.48 -1.16 13.88
C CYS A 69 -2.59 -1.83 13.06
N ILE A 70 -2.57 -3.16 12.96
CA ILE A 70 -3.60 -3.91 12.24
C ILE A 70 -4.98 -3.69 12.87
N SER A 71 -5.08 -3.70 14.20
CA SER A 71 -6.34 -3.47 14.89
C SER A 71 -6.92 -2.09 14.61
N GLU A 72 -6.11 -1.04 14.53
CA GLU A 72 -6.59 0.29 14.15
C GLU A 72 -7.02 0.35 12.68
N ILE A 73 -6.29 -0.30 11.78
CA ILE A 73 -6.64 -0.35 10.36
C ILE A 73 -7.92 -1.15 10.12
N GLU A 74 -8.13 -2.26 10.84
CA GLU A 74 -9.36 -3.06 10.74
C GLU A 74 -10.61 -2.23 11.07
N LYS A 75 -10.53 -1.27 12.00
CA LYS A 75 -11.65 -0.36 12.29
C LYS A 75 -12.03 0.53 11.10
N LEU A 76 -11.07 0.82 10.22
CA LEU A 76 -11.24 1.68 9.03
C LEU A 76 -11.40 0.87 7.74
N LYS A 77 -11.26 -0.46 7.80
CA LYS A 77 -11.22 -1.34 6.63
C LYS A 77 -12.44 -1.19 5.74
N ASP A 78 -13.63 -1.22 6.31
CA ASP A 78 -14.87 -1.15 5.55
C ASP A 78 -15.05 0.20 4.85
N GLU A 79 -14.60 1.29 5.48
CA GLU A 79 -14.60 2.62 4.86
C GLU A 79 -13.59 2.69 3.71
N ALA A 80 -12.36 2.20 3.95
CA ALA A 80 -11.31 2.16 2.94
C ALA A 80 -11.69 1.27 1.74
N LEU A 81 -12.40 0.16 1.95
CA LEU A 81 -12.90 -0.70 0.87
C LEU A 81 -13.92 0.01 -0.02
N LYS A 82 -14.76 0.89 0.54
CA LYS A 82 -15.74 1.67 -0.24
C LYS A 82 -15.09 2.63 -1.22
N CYS A 83 -13.85 3.05 -0.96
CA CYS A 83 -13.10 3.92 -1.86
C CYS A 83 -12.76 3.24 -3.19
N TYR A 84 -12.75 1.90 -3.25
CA TYR A 84 -12.43 1.14 -4.46
C TYR A 84 -13.69 0.78 -5.25
N ASP A 85 -13.64 0.95 -6.57
CA ASP A 85 -14.81 0.78 -7.44
C ASP A 85 -15.24 -0.68 -7.59
N ASP A 86 -14.30 -1.61 -7.38
CA ASP A 86 -14.46 -3.01 -7.72
C ASP A 86 -14.88 -3.88 -6.53
N ASN A 87 -15.60 -4.96 -6.85
CA ASN A 87 -15.66 -6.13 -5.98
C ASN A 87 -14.28 -6.78 -5.97
N LEU A 88 -13.48 -6.46 -4.95
CA LEU A 88 -12.17 -7.07 -4.74
C LEU A 88 -12.34 -8.57 -4.45
N ASP A 89 -11.38 -9.38 -4.92
CA ASP A 89 -11.37 -10.81 -4.61
C ASP A 89 -11.35 -11.05 -3.10
N SER A 90 -12.01 -12.10 -2.63
CA SER A 90 -12.06 -12.46 -1.20
C SER A 90 -10.68 -12.54 -0.57
N ASP A 91 -9.70 -13.11 -1.28
CA ASP A 91 -8.32 -13.25 -0.80
C ASP A 91 -7.64 -11.90 -0.59
N ILE A 92 -7.98 -10.91 -1.40
CA ILE A 92 -7.48 -9.53 -1.25
C ILE A 92 -8.15 -8.89 -0.03
N VAL A 93 -9.46 -9.04 0.11
CA VAL A 93 -10.22 -8.47 1.25
C VAL A 93 -9.74 -9.04 2.58
N VAL A 94 -9.42 -10.33 2.65
CA VAL A 94 -8.86 -10.98 3.84
C VAL A 94 -7.51 -10.36 4.23
N LYS A 95 -6.65 -10.04 3.25
CA LYS A 95 -5.31 -9.48 3.48
C LYS A 95 -5.26 -7.95 3.44
N PHE A 96 -6.42 -7.29 3.30
CA PHE A 96 -6.48 -5.86 2.96
C PHE A 96 -5.83 -4.96 4.02
N SER A 97 -6.08 -5.21 5.29
CA SER A 97 -5.49 -4.40 6.37
C SER A 97 -3.97 -4.54 6.46
N GLN A 98 -3.47 -5.75 6.21
CA GLN A 98 -2.03 -5.99 6.11
C GLN A 98 -1.42 -5.23 4.93
N MET A 99 -2.11 -5.24 3.78
CA MET A 99 -1.70 -4.46 2.61
C MET A 99 -1.65 -2.97 2.91
N LEU A 100 -2.73 -2.41 3.49
CA LEU A 100 -2.76 -0.99 3.86
C LEU A 100 -1.67 -0.61 4.86
N LEU A 101 -1.36 -1.47 5.83
CA LEU A 101 -0.26 -1.24 6.77
C LEU A 101 1.08 -1.15 6.05
N LEU A 102 1.39 -2.15 5.22
CA LEU A 102 2.66 -2.22 4.50
C LEU A 102 2.81 -1.05 3.51
N ASP A 103 1.75 -0.74 2.76
CA ASP A 103 1.73 0.34 1.78
C ASP A 103 1.85 1.71 2.44
N GLY A 104 1.10 1.94 3.52
CA GLY A 104 1.13 3.20 4.27
C GLY A 104 2.50 3.44 4.93
N CYS A 105 3.05 2.42 5.60
CA CYS A 105 4.39 2.50 6.18
C CYS A 105 5.46 2.73 5.11
N PHE A 106 5.37 2.03 3.97
CA PHE A 106 6.26 2.26 2.84
C PHE A 106 6.21 3.71 2.36
N ILE A 107 5.03 4.24 2.04
CA ILE A 107 4.88 5.62 1.52
C ILE A 107 5.44 6.64 2.51
N VAL A 108 5.04 6.55 3.78
CA VAL A 108 5.43 7.52 4.81
C VAL A 108 6.94 7.48 5.04
N GLU A 109 7.52 6.30 5.26
CA GLU A 109 8.95 6.20 5.54
C GLU A 109 9.82 6.46 4.31
N PHE A 110 9.36 6.08 3.12
CA PHE A 110 10.04 6.42 1.86
C PHE A 110 10.11 7.93 1.68
N ILE A 111 9.00 8.66 1.86
CA ILE A 111 9.00 10.13 1.78
C ILE A 111 9.94 10.72 2.84
N ARG A 112 9.93 10.20 4.07
CA ARG A 112 10.84 10.65 5.14
C ARG A 112 12.31 10.44 4.78
N GLU A 113 12.65 9.27 4.24
CA GLU A 113 14.00 8.95 3.75
C GLU A 113 14.42 9.95 2.66
N ARG A 114 13.56 10.18 1.67
CA ARG A 114 13.83 11.09 0.54
C ARG A 114 13.92 12.55 0.96
N CYS A 115 13.21 12.98 1.99
CA CYS A 115 13.30 14.32 2.55
C CYS A 115 14.45 14.50 3.58
N GLY A 116 15.34 13.51 3.75
CA GLY A 116 16.45 13.60 4.71
C GLY A 116 16.01 13.57 6.18
N ARG A 117 14.77 13.16 6.47
CA ARG A 117 14.23 12.98 7.84
C ARG A 117 14.46 11.55 8.35
N LYS A 118 15.50 10.89 7.86
CA LYS A 118 15.94 9.57 8.33
C LYS A 118 16.78 9.69 9.60
N PRO A 119 16.77 8.68 10.49
CA PRO A 119 17.75 8.59 11.56
C PRO A 119 19.18 8.65 10.99
N ARG A 120 20.11 9.29 11.69
CA ARG A 120 21.47 9.58 11.19
C ARG A 120 22.29 8.34 10.84
N GLU A 121 21.88 7.17 11.30
CA GLU A 121 22.64 5.91 11.25
C GLU A 121 22.01 4.86 10.31
N GLU A 122 20.99 5.21 9.53
CA GLU A 122 20.32 4.26 8.65
C GLU A 122 20.64 4.46 7.16
N ASP A 123 21.04 3.37 6.52
CA ASP A 123 21.26 3.28 5.07
C ASP A 123 19.95 3.45 4.28
N GLU A 124 20.06 3.84 3.01
CA GLU A 124 18.90 3.87 2.13
C GLU A 124 18.39 2.44 1.88
N ILE A 125 17.09 2.19 2.09
CA ILE A 125 16.50 0.85 1.88
C ILE A 125 16.39 0.52 0.39
N ILE A 126 16.10 1.53 -0.44
CA ILE A 126 16.01 1.39 -1.90
C ILE A 126 17.03 2.32 -2.53
N ASN A 127 18.00 1.71 -3.24
CA ASN A 127 19.02 2.45 -3.98
C ASN A 127 18.36 3.37 -5.02
N ARG A 128 18.83 4.62 -5.10
CA ARG A 128 18.39 5.62 -6.08
C ARG A 128 18.62 5.20 -7.52
N GLU A 129 19.66 4.41 -7.76
CA GLU A 129 20.03 3.92 -9.09
C GLU A 129 19.04 2.86 -9.62
N TRP A 130 18.17 2.32 -8.76
CA TRP A 130 17.14 1.35 -9.15
C TRP A 130 15.80 1.99 -9.50
N MET A 131 15.67 3.30 -9.29
CA MET A 131 14.48 4.10 -9.64
C MET A 131 14.69 4.84 -10.94
#